data_AF-A0A3Q8X308-F1
#
_entry.id   AF-A0A3Q8X308-F1
#
_cell.length_a   1.000
_cell.length_b   1.000
_cell.length_c   1.000
_cell.angle_alpha   90.00
_cell.angle_beta   90.00
_cell.angle_gamma   90.00
#
_symmetry.space_group_name_H-M   'P 1'
#
loop_
_entity.id
_entity.type
_entity.pdbx_description
1 polymer ?
#
loop_
_entity_poly.entity_id
_entity_poly.type
_entity_poly.pdbx_seq_one_letter_code
_entity_poly.pdbx_strand_id
1 'polypeptide(L)'
;MHYQFCQRVKIVDMDDEIISEVVFEHGEYETAALAIGSSVITHQLGLKEFDVVYDLREGKIARYKVEDIEIDLITQPVITRVYLESAKLIVGQHDIGEFA
;
A
#
# COMPACT_ATOMS: atom_id res chain seq x y z
N MET A 1 -4.00 9.47 -18.02
CA MET A 1 -3.17 10.18 -17.02
C MET A 1 -2.28 9.16 -16.36
N HIS A 2 -1.02 9.52 -16.07
CA HIS A 2 -0.04 8.61 -15.46
C HIS A 2 0.04 8.86 -13.96
N TYR A 3 -0.16 7.81 -13.15
CA TYR A 3 -0.19 7.91 -11.69
C TYR A 3 0.68 6.83 -11.06
N GLN A 4 1.40 7.18 -9.99
CA GLN A 4 2.02 6.23 -9.07
C GLN A 4 1.04 5.96 -7.92
N PHE A 5 0.58 4.72 -7.74
CA PHE A 5 -0.34 4.36 -6.66
C PHE A 5 0.44 3.92 -5.43
N CYS A 6 0.13 4.53 -4.30
CA CYS A 6 0.84 4.32 -3.04
C CYS A 6 -0.17 4.01 -1.93
N GLN A 7 0.27 3.29 -0.91
CA GLN A 7 -0.53 3.04 0.30
C GLN A 7 0.38 3.13 1.52
N ARG A 8 -0.04 3.90 2.53
CA ARG A 8 0.66 3.92 3.82
C ARG A 8 0.28 2.66 4.58
N VAL A 9 1.27 1.91 5.04
CA VAL A 9 1.08 0.64 5.74
C VAL A 9 1.74 0.72 7.11
N LYS A 10 0.92 0.55 8.15
CA LYS A 10 1.42 0.40 9.52
C LYS A 10 1.63 -1.08 9.80
N ILE A 11 2.84 -1.42 10.20
CA ILE A 11 3.20 -2.76 10.66
C ILE A 11 3.20 -2.69 12.19
N VAL A 12 2.34 -3.48 12.81
CA VAL A 12 2.17 -3.52 14.27
C VAL A 12 2.42 -4.92 14.81
N ASP A 13 2.70 -5.04 16.10
CA ASP A 13 2.68 -6.33 16.79
C ASP A 13 1.25 -6.73 17.22
N MET A 14 1.14 -7.81 17.98
CA MET A 14 -0.12 -8.34 18.51
C MET A 14 -0.78 -7.45 19.56
N ASP A 15 -0.02 -6.54 20.17
CA ASP A 15 -0.48 -5.58 21.19
C ASP A 15 -0.78 -4.19 20.61
N ASP A 16 -0.77 -4.06 19.28
CA ASP A 16 -0.97 -2.81 18.52
C ASP A 16 0.15 -1.78 18.68
N GLU A 17 1.35 -2.21 19.09
CA GLU A 17 2.53 -1.36 19.10
C GLU A 17 3.09 -1.24 17.67
N ILE A 18 3.35 -0.01 17.22
CA ILE A 18 3.88 0.26 15.89
C ILE A 18 5.35 -0.19 15.85
N ILE A 19 5.62 -1.20 15.02
CA ILE A 19 6.98 -1.65 14.72
C ILE A 19 7.57 -0.75 13.63
N SER A 20 6.81 -0.48 12.58
CA SER A 20 7.23 0.40 11.48
C SER A 20 6.05 0.95 10.68
N GLU A 21 6.32 2.03 9.94
CA GLU A 21 5.40 2.56 8.93
C GLU A 21 6.15 2.67 7.60
N VAL A 22 5.56 2.13 6.53
CA VAL A 22 6.16 2.15 5.19
C VAL A 22 5.16 2.66 4.16
N VAL A 23 5.67 3.16 3.03
CA VAL A 23 4.87 3.44 1.84
C VAL A 23 5.03 2.26 0.89
N PHE A 24 3.94 1.51 0.68
CA PHE A 24 3.91 0.46 -0.31
C PHE A 24 3.51 1.05 -1.67
N GLU A 25 4.36 0.86 -2.68
CA GLU A 25 4.10 1.29 -4.04
C GLU A 25 3.39 0.17 -4.80
N HIS A 26 2.13 0.38 -5.14
CA HIS A 26 1.35 -0.57 -5.94
C HIS A 26 1.85 -0.65 -7.39
N GLY A 27 2.48 0.44 -7.86
CA GLY A 27 3.05 0.58 -9.19
C GLY A 27 2.54 1.84 -9.91
N GLU A 28 2.97 1.98 -11.16
CA GLU A 28 2.55 3.07 -12.03
C GLU A 28 1.50 2.59 -13.04
N TYR A 29 0.43 3.36 -13.22
CA TYR A 29 -0.66 3.01 -14.13
C TYR A 29 -1.14 4.21 -14.92
N GLU A 30 -1.46 3.97 -16.20
CA GLU A 30 -2.18 4.92 -17.02
C GLU A 30 -3.69 4.67 -16.93
N THR A 31 -4.45 5.65 -16.44
CA THR A 31 -5.90 5.52 -16.26
C THR A 31 -6.65 6.85 -16.42
N ALA A 32 -7.97 6.82 -16.25
CA ALA A 32 -8.86 7.98 -16.25
C ALA A 32 -8.51 8.97 -15.12
N ALA A 33 -9.05 10.19 -15.20
CA ALA A 33 -8.88 11.17 -14.13
C ALA A 33 -9.49 10.65 -12.82
N LEU A 34 -8.70 10.71 -11.74
CA LEU A 34 -9.10 10.29 -10.41
C LEU A 34 -9.54 11.49 -9.57
N ALA A 35 -10.36 11.22 -8.57
CA ALA A 35 -10.75 12.17 -7.54
C ALA A 35 -10.60 11.52 -6.17
N ILE A 36 -10.37 12.34 -5.14
CA ILE A 36 -10.49 11.88 -3.76
C ILE A 36 -11.91 11.36 -3.54
N GLY A 37 -12.02 10.18 -2.93
CA GLY A 37 -13.29 9.47 -2.78
C GLY A 37 -13.58 8.42 -3.85
N SER A 38 -12.85 8.41 -4.97
CA SER A 38 -12.86 7.27 -5.89
C SER A 38 -12.35 6.01 -5.20
N SER A 39 -12.65 4.84 -5.77
CA SER A 39 -12.11 3.57 -5.29
C SER A 39 -11.34 2.86 -6.39
N VAL A 40 -10.27 2.17 -5.99
CA VAL A 40 -9.51 1.25 -6.83
C VAL A 40 -9.67 -0.18 -6.32
N ILE A 41 -9.41 -1.15 -7.18
CA ILE A 41 -9.43 -2.57 -6.86
C ILE A 41 -8.04 -3.12 -7.14
N THR A 42 -7.43 -3.76 -6.13
CA THR A 42 -6.10 -4.38 -6.22
C THR A 42 -6.03 -5.57 -5.26
N HIS A 43 -4.90 -6.28 -5.23
CA HIS A 43 -4.69 -7.35 -4.26
C HIS A 43 -4.55 -6.79 -2.84
N GLN A 44 -5.01 -7.55 -1.85
CA GLN A 44 -4.76 -7.23 -0.46
C GLN A 44 -3.26 -7.22 -0.17
N LEU A 45 -2.84 -6.35 0.74
CA LEU A 45 -1.48 -6.39 1.27
C LEU A 45 -1.39 -7.40 2.40
N GLY A 46 -0.24 -8.05 2.50
CA GLY A 46 0.15 -8.95 3.57
C GLY A 46 1.61 -8.74 3.94
N LEU A 47 2.09 -9.53 4.88
CA LEU A 47 3.49 -9.53 5.28
C LEU A 47 4.17 -10.80 4.79
N LYS A 48 5.43 -10.64 4.42
CA LYS A 48 6.40 -11.73 4.31
C LYS A 48 7.60 -11.27 5.11
N GLU A 49 7.84 -11.86 6.28
CA GLU A 49 8.77 -11.29 7.26
C GLU A 49 8.33 -9.88 7.66
N PHE A 50 9.20 -8.89 7.49
CA PHE A 50 8.89 -7.49 7.76
C PHE A 50 8.59 -6.70 6.48
N ASP A 51 8.55 -7.38 5.33
CA ASP A 51 8.27 -6.75 4.05
C ASP A 51 6.78 -6.82 3.73
N VAL A 52 6.23 -5.69 3.31
CA VAL A 52 4.87 -5.61 2.80
C VAL A 52 4.85 -6.16 1.38
N VAL A 53 3.97 -7.12 1.12
CA VAL A 53 3.81 -7.80 -0.17
C VAL A 53 2.35 -7.89 -0.54
N TYR A 54 2.05 -8.20 -1.81
CA TYR A 54 0.71 -8.61 -2.19
C TYR A 54 0.38 -10.02 -1.68
N ASP A 55 -0.80 -10.18 -1.06
CA ASP A 55 -1.40 -11.48 -0.80
C ASP A 55 -2.10 -11.97 -2.07
N LEU A 56 -1.40 -12.81 -2.84
CA LEU A 56 -1.87 -13.36 -4.12
C LEU A 56 -2.70 -14.65 -3.97
N ARG A 57 -3.10 -15.03 -2.74
CA ARG A 57 -3.98 -16.18 -2.54
C ARG A 57 -5.36 -15.91 -3.17
N GLU A 58 -6.05 -16.96 -3.59
CA GLU A 58 -7.32 -16.83 -4.31
C GLU A 58 -8.36 -16.02 -3.50
N GLY A 59 -9.02 -15.05 -4.16
CA GLY A 59 -10.03 -14.20 -3.54
C GLY A 59 -9.49 -13.04 -2.69
N LYS A 60 -8.17 -12.86 -2.58
CA LYS A 60 -7.53 -11.76 -1.84
C LYS A 60 -7.47 -10.46 -2.63
N ILE A 61 -8.64 -10.02 -3.07
CA ILE A 61 -8.85 -8.73 -3.71
C ILE A 61 -9.42 -7.77 -2.66
N ALA A 62 -8.99 -6.51 -2.69
CA ALA A 62 -9.55 -5.45 -1.88
C ALA A 62 -9.92 -4.25 -2.73
N ARG A 63 -10.92 -3.53 -2.25
CA ARG A 63 -11.27 -2.20 -2.73
C ARG A 63 -10.70 -1.20 -1.75
N TYR A 64 -9.92 -0.25 -2.26
CA TYR A 64 -9.38 0.84 -1.46
C TYR A 64 -9.89 2.18 -1.95
N LYS A 65 -10.25 3.06 -1.03
CA LYS A 65 -10.57 4.46 -1.34
C LYS A 65 -9.29 5.25 -1.63
N VAL A 66 -9.35 6.14 -2.61
CA VAL A 66 -8.34 7.20 -2.80
C VAL A 66 -8.61 8.29 -1.76
N GLU A 67 -7.68 8.48 -0.84
CA GLU A 67 -7.80 9.48 0.24
C GLU A 67 -7.05 10.77 -0.06
N ASP A 68 -5.97 10.69 -0.83
CA ASP A 68 -5.14 11.84 -1.16
C ASP A 68 -4.50 11.70 -2.55
N ILE A 69 -4.18 12.85 -3.15
CA ILE A 69 -3.47 12.95 -4.42
C ILE A 69 -2.39 14.01 -4.27
N GLU A 70 -1.14 13.58 -4.35
CA GLU A 70 0.05 14.43 -4.24
C GLU A 70 0.63 14.65 -5.64
N ILE A 71 0.98 15.90 -5.95
CA ILE A 71 1.67 16.25 -7.20
C ILE A 71 3.06 16.76 -6.81
N ASP A 72 4.10 16.00 -7.18
CA ASP A 72 5.48 16.41 -6.97
C ASP A 72 5.90 17.40 -8.07
N LEU A 73 5.99 18.67 -7.69
CA LEU A 73 6.43 19.77 -8.55
C LEU A 73 7.94 20.03 -8.48
N ILE A 74 8.67 19.33 -7.61
CA ILE A 74 10.11 19.47 -7.41
C ILE A 74 10.86 18.56 -8.39
N THR A 75 10.43 17.31 -8.51
CA THR A 75 11.06 16.35 -9.42
C THR A 75 10.54 16.47 -10.86
N GLN A 76 11.40 16.12 -11.83
CA GLN A 76 11.05 16.12 -13.26
C GLN A 76 11.38 14.75 -13.86
N PRO A 77 10.45 14.13 -14.61
CA PRO A 77 9.09 14.61 -14.91
C PRO A 77 8.21 14.69 -13.66
N VAL A 78 7.18 15.55 -13.70
CA VAL A 78 6.19 15.68 -12.60
C VAL A 78 5.56 14.32 -12.32
N ILE A 79 5.62 13.89 -11.06
CA ILE A 79 5.02 12.63 -10.59
C ILE A 79 3.74 12.96 -9.84
N THR A 80 2.63 12.32 -10.22
CA THR A 80 1.39 12.38 -9.44
C THR A 80 1.23 11.08 -8.66
N ARG A 81 1.34 11.16 -7.33
CA ARG A 81 1.11 10.04 -6.42
C ARG A 81 -0.34 10.02 -5.95
N VAL A 82 -0.95 8.85 -6.00
CA VAL A 82 -2.31 8.61 -5.52
C VAL A 82 -2.22 7.76 -4.28
N TYR A 83 -2.62 8.31 -3.14
CA TYR A 83 -2.59 7.58 -1.88
C TYR A 83 -3.94 6.92 -1.60
N LEU A 84 -3.89 5.61 -1.44
CA LEU A 84 -4.99 4.78 -0.99
C LEU A 84 -5.13 4.85 0.52
N GLU A 85 -6.33 4.54 1.01
CA GLU A 85 -6.60 4.45 2.46
C GLU A 85 -5.59 3.54 3.15
N SER A 86 -5.11 3.98 4.32
CA SER A 86 -4.00 3.30 5.01
C SER A 86 -4.36 1.87 5.39
N ALA A 87 -3.39 0.95 5.26
CA ALA A 87 -3.52 -0.41 5.74
C ALA A 87 -2.80 -0.58 7.09
N LYS A 88 -3.30 -1.52 7.89
CA LYS A 88 -2.65 -2.01 9.12
C LYS A 88 -2.41 -3.50 8.95
N LEU A 89 -1.16 -3.92 9.10
CA LEU A 89 -0.74 -5.32 9.06
C LEU A 89 -0.18 -5.70 10.43
N ILE A 90 -0.58 -6.86 10.93
CA ILE A 90 -0.17 -7.38 12.24
C ILE A 90 0.89 -8.45 11.98
N VAL A 91 2.07 -8.28 12.56
CA VAL A 91 3.14 -9.28 12.46
C VAL A 91 2.79 -10.46 13.35
N GLY A 92 2.67 -11.65 12.76
CA GLY A 92 2.53 -12.91 13.48
C GLY A 92 3.87 -13.60 13.75
N GLN A 93 3.89 -14.55 14.69
CA GLN A 93 5.07 -15.38 14.97
C GLN A 93 5.54 -16.19 13.74
N HIS A 94 4.64 -16.50 12.81
CA HIS A 94 4.96 -17.20 11.55
C HIS A 94 5.62 -16.30 10.50
N ASP A 95 5.47 -14.99 10.61
CA ASP A 95 6.03 -14.07 9.63
C ASP A 95 7.53 -13.86 9.92
N ILE A 96 7.97 -13.93 11.18
CA ILE A 96 9.33 -13.56 11.63
C ILE A 96 10.41 -14.65 11.41
N GLY A 97 10.15 -15.81 10.78
CA GLY A 97 11.09 -16.95 10.85
C GLY A 97 11.29 -17.82 9.62
N GLU A 98 12.46 -17.68 8.98
CA GLU A 98 13.45 -18.77 8.89
C GLU A 98 14.82 -18.24 9.32
N PHE A 99 15.17 -18.44 10.60
CA PHE A 99 16.57 -18.46 11.01
C PHE A 99 17.04 -19.92 10.94
N ALA A 100 17.88 -20.23 9.95
CA ALA A 100 18.69 -21.45 9.89
C ALA A 100 20.14 -21.08 9.56
#